data_AF-A0A925DCS6-F1
#
_entry.id   AF-A0A925DCS6-F1
#
_cell.length_a   1.000
_cell.length_b   1.000
_cell.length_c   1.000
_cell.angle_alpha   90.00
_cell.angle_beta   90.00
_cell.angle_gamma   90.00
#
_symmetry.space_group_name_H-M   'P 1'
#
loop_
_entity.id
_entity.type
_entity.pdbx_description
1 polymer ?
#
loop_
_entity_poly.entity_id
_entity_poly.type
_entity_poly.pdbx_seq_one_letter_code
_entity_poly.pdbx_strand_id
1 'polypeptide(L)'
;GFALALAACLGFIAIQGGASMLGRQRIEAALQRLDPAARVLDVAMTAFPSHPLCWVFVSVESDEGADRYRLRRGIFSLAPDALPAAQCPAALVGGPEAANATPALALLTQEQGGLSELRRLKSENCYFDAWLRFARAPLLHAGVATDLRFSSGPRGNFTTIDLAAFRQRACPPHVPRWGFPRADLLIAPAR
;
A
#
# COMPACT_ATOMS: atom_id res chain seq x y z
N GLY A 1 14.48 0.18 -38.30
CA GLY A 1 14.17 1.19 -37.28
C GLY A 1 13.01 0.78 -36.39
N PHE A 2 11.78 0.84 -36.92
CA PHE A 2 10.55 0.61 -36.15
C PHE A 2 10.48 -0.75 -35.42
N ALA A 3 10.80 -1.85 -36.10
CA ALA A 3 10.74 -3.19 -35.49
C ALA A 3 11.69 -3.35 -34.29
N LEU A 4 12.90 -2.77 -34.36
CA LEU A 4 13.85 -2.77 -33.25
C LEU A 4 13.34 -1.92 -32.07
N ALA A 5 12.79 -0.74 -32.36
CA ALA A 5 12.20 0.12 -31.34
C ALA A 5 11.03 -0.58 -30.63
N LEU A 6 10.13 -1.21 -31.40
CA LEU A 6 9.01 -1.97 -30.87
C LEU A 6 9.49 -3.14 -29.99
N ALA A 7 10.48 -3.90 -30.47
CA ALA A 7 11.06 -5.01 -29.70
C ALA A 7 11.67 -4.52 -28.38
N ALA A 8 12.39 -3.39 -28.39
CA ALA A 8 12.95 -2.79 -27.19
C ALA A 8 11.85 -2.35 -26.20
N CYS A 9 10.78 -1.70 -26.69
CA CYS A 9 9.65 -1.30 -25.85
C CYS A 9 8.95 -2.51 -25.22
N LEU A 10 8.65 -3.54 -26.02
CA LEU A 10 8.01 -4.77 -25.53
C LEU A 10 8.89 -5.49 -24.51
N GLY A 11 10.20 -5.58 -24.78
CA GLY A 11 11.17 -6.16 -23.85
C GLY A 11 11.21 -5.41 -22.51
N PHE A 12 11.24 -4.08 -22.54
CA PHE A 12 11.20 -3.26 -21.33
C PHE A 12 9.91 -3.48 -20.52
N ILE A 13 8.75 -3.46 -21.18
CA ILE A 13 7.45 -3.69 -20.53
C ILE A 13 7.41 -5.09 -19.89
N ALA A 14 7.88 -6.12 -20.61
CA ALA A 14 7.91 -7.48 -20.11
C ALA A 14 8.81 -7.62 -18.87
N ILE A 15 9.99 -7.00 -18.89
CA ILE A 15 10.92 -7.01 -17.75
C ILE A 15 10.30 -6.31 -16.53
N GLN A 16 9.72 -5.13 -16.72
CA GLN A 16 9.12 -4.38 -15.61
C GLN A 16 7.88 -5.09 -15.05
N GLY A 17 7.03 -5.63 -15.91
CA GLY A 17 5.87 -6.43 -15.52
C GLY A 17 6.28 -7.68 -14.76
N GLY A 18 7.24 -8.43 -15.29
CA GLY A 18 7.78 -9.64 -14.65
C GLY A 18 8.41 -9.35 -13.29
N ALA A 19 9.23 -8.29 -13.19
CA ALA A 19 9.83 -7.86 -11.93
C ALA A 19 8.77 -7.45 -10.90
N SER A 20 7.73 -6.73 -11.30
CA SER A 20 6.63 -6.33 -10.41
C SER A 20 5.81 -7.53 -9.92
N MET A 21 5.52 -8.50 -10.79
CA MET A 21 4.80 -9.73 -10.41
C MET A 21 5.61 -10.57 -9.44
N LEU A 22 6.91 -10.78 -9.74
CA LEU A 22 7.83 -11.52 -8.88
C LEU A 22 8.01 -10.85 -7.52
N GLY A 23 8.16 -9.53 -7.50
CA GLY A 23 8.28 -8.75 -6.26
C GLY A 23 7.04 -8.91 -5.38
N ARG A 24 5.84 -8.77 -5.96
CA ARG A 24 4.57 -8.97 -5.25
C ARG A 24 4.49 -10.36 -4.62
N GLN A 25 4.76 -11.42 -5.38
CA GLN A 25 4.72 -12.80 -4.89
C GLN A 25 5.70 -13.04 -3.73
N ARG A 26 6.93 -12.51 -3.83
CA ARG A 26 7.94 -12.66 -2.78
C ARG A 26 7.57 -11.91 -1.50
N ILE A 27 7.00 -10.72 -1.63
CA ILE A 27 6.51 -9.95 -0.48
C ILE A 27 5.32 -10.67 0.16
N GLU A 28 4.33 -11.09 -0.62
CA GLU A 28 3.17 -11.86 -0.12
C GLU A 28 3.63 -13.12 0.64
N ALA A 29 4.54 -13.91 0.06
CA ALA A 29 5.07 -15.11 0.70
C ALA A 29 5.87 -14.79 1.98
N ALA A 30 6.62 -13.69 2.01
CA ALA A 30 7.34 -13.27 3.21
C ALA A 30 6.37 -12.83 4.33
N LEU A 31 5.34 -12.06 3.98
CA LEU A 31 4.33 -11.59 4.94
C LEU A 31 3.47 -12.73 5.49
N GLN A 32 3.08 -13.69 4.65
CA GLN A 32 2.35 -14.89 5.07
C GLN A 32 3.14 -15.77 6.05
N ARG A 33 4.47 -15.81 5.94
CA ARG A 33 5.31 -16.51 6.94
C ARG A 33 5.36 -15.78 8.28
N LEU A 34 5.24 -14.45 8.27
CA LEU A 34 5.23 -13.65 9.50
C LEU A 34 3.88 -13.73 10.22
N ASP A 35 2.77 -13.77 9.47
CA ASP A 35 1.42 -13.89 10.01
C ASP A 35 0.55 -14.76 9.09
N PRO A 36 0.47 -16.09 9.35
CA PRO A 36 -0.31 -17.01 8.53
C PRO A 36 -1.82 -16.77 8.59
N ALA A 37 -2.32 -16.07 9.61
CA ALA A 37 -3.75 -15.77 9.76
C ALA A 37 -4.18 -14.56 8.91
N ALA A 38 -3.23 -13.68 8.57
CA ALA A 38 -3.50 -12.50 7.76
C ALA A 38 -3.58 -12.85 6.26
N ARG A 39 -4.68 -12.45 5.62
CA ARG A 39 -4.81 -12.50 4.15
C ARG A 39 -4.21 -11.24 3.55
N VAL A 40 -3.15 -11.37 2.76
CA VAL A 40 -2.62 -10.27 1.95
C VAL A 40 -3.57 -10.03 0.76
N LEU A 41 -4.03 -8.80 0.62
CA LEU A 41 -5.03 -8.42 -0.38
C LEU A 41 -4.42 -7.60 -1.53
N ASP A 42 -3.48 -6.70 -1.22
CA ASP A 42 -2.72 -5.96 -2.23
C ASP A 42 -1.31 -5.66 -1.73
N VAL A 43 -0.40 -5.47 -2.68
CA VAL A 43 0.95 -4.96 -2.44
C VAL A 43 1.22 -3.89 -3.48
N ALA A 44 1.13 -2.64 -3.07
CA ALA A 44 1.50 -1.50 -3.91
C ALA A 44 3.02 -1.31 -3.84
N MET A 45 3.71 -1.35 -4.98
CA MET A 45 5.17 -1.23 -5.03
C MET A 45 5.60 -0.09 -5.94
N THR A 46 6.69 0.57 -5.59
CA THR A 46 7.33 1.61 -6.40
C THR A 46 8.83 1.38 -6.39
N ALA A 47 9.40 1.10 -7.57
CA ALA A 47 10.83 0.97 -7.76
C ALA A 47 11.53 2.32 -7.57
N PHE A 48 12.73 2.32 -7.01
CA PHE A 48 13.52 3.54 -6.88
C PHE A 48 14.20 3.90 -8.21
N PRO A 49 14.06 5.15 -8.71
CA PRO A 49 14.56 5.50 -10.03
C PRO A 49 16.06 5.27 -10.25
N SER A 50 16.90 5.51 -9.22
CA SER A 50 18.35 5.32 -9.33
C SER A 50 18.84 3.93 -8.89
N HIS A 51 17.98 3.11 -8.27
CA HIS A 51 18.28 1.73 -7.89
C HIS A 51 17.05 0.84 -8.16
N PRO A 52 16.83 0.36 -9.41
CA PRO A 52 15.62 -0.36 -9.79
C PRO A 52 15.48 -1.75 -9.15
N LEU A 53 16.49 -2.22 -8.41
CA LEU A 53 16.41 -3.42 -7.57
C LEU A 53 15.76 -3.15 -6.22
N CYS A 54 15.73 -1.89 -5.77
CA CYS A 54 15.15 -1.45 -4.50
C CYS A 54 13.76 -0.86 -4.71
N TRP A 55 12.78 -1.38 -3.99
CA TRP A 55 11.38 -1.02 -4.13
C TRP A 55 10.83 -0.65 -2.75
N VAL A 56 10.11 0.46 -2.65
CA VAL A 56 9.23 0.68 -1.51
C VAL A 56 7.92 -0.02 -1.78
N PHE A 57 7.37 -0.67 -0.76
CA PHE A 57 6.06 -1.29 -0.84
C PHE A 57 5.16 -0.87 0.31
N VAL A 58 3.86 -0.97 0.07
CA VAL A 58 2.82 -0.97 1.09
C VAL A 58 1.94 -2.20 0.87
N SER A 59 1.91 -3.10 1.85
CA SER A 59 0.94 -4.20 1.88
C SER A 59 -0.35 -3.75 2.53
N VAL A 60 -1.42 -4.41 2.14
CA VAL A 60 -2.72 -4.30 2.80
C VAL A 60 -3.21 -5.71 3.09
N GLU A 61 -3.43 -5.97 4.36
CA GLU A 61 -3.79 -7.27 4.91
C GLU A 61 -5.14 -7.18 5.62
N SER A 62 -5.90 -8.27 5.62
CA SER A 62 -7.14 -8.40 6.38
C SER A 62 -7.11 -9.66 7.24
N ASP A 63 -7.65 -9.54 8.44
CA ASP A 63 -7.96 -10.60 9.38
C ASP A 63 -9.41 -10.37 9.85
N GLU A 64 -10.38 -10.93 9.11
CA GLU A 64 -11.81 -10.78 9.42
C GLU A 64 -12.17 -11.42 10.77
N GLY A 65 -11.48 -12.49 11.17
CA GLY A 65 -11.72 -13.18 12.43
C GLY A 65 -11.40 -12.29 13.65
N ALA A 66 -10.40 -11.41 13.51
CA ALA A 66 -10.01 -10.44 14.53
C ALA A 66 -10.55 -9.02 14.28
N ASP A 67 -11.47 -8.82 13.33
CA ASP A 67 -11.98 -7.50 12.90
C ASP A 67 -10.86 -6.49 12.59
N ARG A 68 -9.76 -6.94 11.98
CA ARG A 68 -8.55 -6.12 11.80
C ARG A 68 -8.14 -6.05 10.34
N TYR A 69 -7.75 -4.88 9.89
CA TYR A 69 -6.89 -4.74 8.72
C TYR A 69 -5.53 -4.18 9.14
N ARG A 70 -4.50 -4.51 8.38
CA ARG A 70 -3.12 -4.09 8.65
C ARG A 70 -2.51 -3.52 7.39
N LEU A 71 -1.69 -2.50 7.57
CA LEU A 71 -0.86 -1.93 6.52
C LEU A 71 0.59 -2.06 6.95
N ARG A 72 1.45 -2.60 6.09
CA ARG A 72 2.89 -2.62 6.34
C ARG A 72 3.59 -1.87 5.23
N ARG A 73 4.43 -0.91 5.60
CA ARG A 73 5.32 -0.23 4.67
C ARG A 73 6.72 -0.77 4.85
N GLY A 74 7.40 -1.03 3.74
CA GLY A 74 8.73 -1.60 3.77
C GLY A 74 9.53 -1.34 2.52
N ILE A 75 10.75 -1.88 2.53
CA ILE A 75 11.64 -1.96 1.37
C ILE A 75 11.77 -3.43 0.97
N PHE A 76 11.76 -3.65 -0.33
CA PHE A 76 11.99 -4.93 -0.96
C PHE A 76 13.17 -4.84 -1.93
N SER A 77 14.04 -5.84 -1.89
CA SER A 77 15.08 -6.05 -2.90
C SER A 77 14.70 -7.19 -3.84
N LEU A 78 14.71 -6.91 -5.14
CA LEU A 78 14.45 -7.91 -6.18
C LEU A 78 15.60 -8.93 -6.30
N ALA A 79 16.83 -8.52 -5.95
CA ALA A 79 18.03 -9.34 -6.03
C ALA A 79 18.84 -9.22 -4.72
N PRO A 80 18.35 -9.83 -3.62
CA PRO A 80 18.92 -9.66 -2.29
C PRO A 80 20.37 -10.12 -2.16
N ASP A 81 20.80 -11.11 -2.96
CA ASP A 81 22.17 -11.63 -2.95
C ASP A 81 23.17 -10.61 -3.52
N ALA A 82 22.70 -9.71 -4.40
CA ALA A 82 23.52 -8.64 -4.97
C ALA A 82 23.39 -7.33 -4.17
N LEU A 83 22.18 -7.03 -3.69
CA LEU A 83 21.89 -5.83 -2.91
C LEU A 83 20.80 -6.14 -1.88
N PRO A 84 21.15 -6.39 -0.61
CA PRO A 84 20.17 -6.62 0.45
C PRO A 84 19.24 -5.40 0.65
N ALA A 85 18.01 -5.63 1.07
CA ALA A 85 17.03 -4.56 1.31
C ALA A 85 17.51 -3.50 2.33
N ALA A 86 18.32 -3.92 3.32
CA ALA A 86 18.93 -3.02 4.30
C ALA A 86 19.99 -2.08 3.72
N GLN A 87 20.54 -2.40 2.54
CA GLN A 87 21.52 -1.56 1.84
C GLN A 87 20.87 -0.67 0.76
N CYS A 88 19.55 -0.69 0.64
CA CYS A 88 18.85 0.24 -0.24
C CYS A 88 19.03 1.69 0.24
N PRO A 89 19.02 2.68 -0.68
CA PRO A 89 19.30 4.08 -0.34
C PRO A 89 18.44 4.62 0.81
N ALA A 90 19.07 5.36 1.74
CA ALA A 90 18.41 5.91 2.93
C ALA A 90 17.19 6.80 2.60
N ALA A 91 17.18 7.44 1.43
CA ALA A 91 16.03 8.20 0.92
C ALA A 91 14.74 7.36 0.79
N LEU A 92 14.85 6.02 0.71
CA LEU A 92 13.72 5.09 0.72
C LEU A 92 13.29 4.69 2.14
N VAL A 93 14.25 4.65 3.07
CA VAL A 93 14.11 4.10 4.43
C VAL A 93 13.35 5.03 5.34
N GLY A 94 13.48 6.36 5.18
CA GLY A 94 12.71 7.34 5.97
C GLY A 94 13.00 7.38 7.49
N GLY A 95 13.90 6.52 8.01
CA GLY A 95 14.32 6.40 9.42
C GLY A 95 13.28 5.73 10.34
N PRO A 96 13.59 5.44 11.64
CA PRO A 96 14.72 4.67 12.17
C PRO A 96 14.59 3.14 11.87
N GLU A 97 15.47 2.32 12.47
CA GLU A 97 15.75 0.89 12.17
C GLU A 97 14.56 0.06 11.68
N ALA A 98 14.75 -0.53 10.48
CA ALA A 98 13.87 -1.55 9.98
C ALA A 98 13.86 -2.74 10.95
N ALA A 99 12.73 -2.98 11.61
CA ALA A 99 12.55 -4.20 12.37
C ALA A 99 12.56 -5.38 11.39
N ASN A 100 13.39 -6.40 11.68
CA ASN A 100 13.47 -7.73 11.06
C ASN A 100 12.71 -7.95 9.75
N ALA A 101 13.36 -8.51 8.73
CA ALA A 101 12.61 -9.38 7.83
C ALA A 101 13.45 -10.44 7.13
N THR A 102 14.32 -10.10 6.19
CA THR A 102 15.20 -11.04 5.47
C THR A 102 16.21 -10.23 4.66
N PRO A 103 17.22 -10.83 4.00
CA PRO A 103 17.98 -10.13 2.96
C PRO A 103 17.11 -9.46 1.89
N ALA A 104 15.91 -9.98 1.62
CA ALA A 104 15.00 -9.47 0.59
C ALA A 104 14.02 -8.39 1.07
N LEU A 105 13.78 -8.25 2.37
CA LEU A 105 12.70 -7.41 2.87
C LEU A 105 13.11 -6.74 4.18
N ALA A 106 12.75 -5.47 4.32
CA ALA A 106 12.94 -4.67 5.52
C ALA A 106 11.64 -3.93 5.83
N LEU A 107 11.03 -4.18 7.00
CA LEU A 107 9.79 -3.51 7.41
C LEU A 107 10.12 -2.19 8.09
N LEU A 108 9.48 -1.11 7.65
CA LEU A 108 9.70 0.24 8.18
C LEU A 108 8.62 0.62 9.18
N THR A 109 7.35 0.49 8.78
CA THR A 109 6.21 0.78 9.65
C THR A 109 5.13 -0.27 9.50
N GLN A 110 4.40 -0.49 10.58
CA GLN A 110 3.23 -1.34 10.62
C GLN A 110 2.12 -0.61 11.34
N GLU A 111 0.99 -0.46 10.65
CA GLU A 111 -0.21 0.19 11.17
C GLU A 111 -1.38 -0.78 11.10
N GLN A 112 -2.36 -0.61 11.97
CA GLN A 112 -3.55 -1.45 12.01
C GLN A 112 -4.80 -0.64 12.35
N GLY A 113 -5.95 -1.10 11.87
CA GLY A 113 -7.26 -0.53 12.18
C GLY A 113 -8.36 -1.58 12.18
N GLY A 114 -9.54 -1.18 12.64
CA GLY A 114 -10.72 -2.04 12.67
C GLY A 114 -11.41 -2.11 11.31
N LEU A 115 -11.78 -3.31 10.84
CA LEU A 115 -12.57 -3.48 9.62
C LEU A 115 -13.99 -2.93 9.80
N SER A 116 -14.62 -3.21 10.94
CA SER A 116 -15.93 -2.66 11.32
C SER A 116 -15.94 -1.13 11.31
N GLU A 117 -14.93 -0.50 11.91
CA GLU A 117 -14.79 0.96 11.95
C GLU A 117 -14.61 1.55 10.55
N LEU A 118 -13.77 0.92 9.72
CA LEU A 118 -13.57 1.33 8.33
C LEU A 118 -14.89 1.29 7.54
N ARG A 119 -15.67 0.22 7.71
CA ARG A 119 -16.96 0.01 7.03
C ARG A 119 -18.03 0.97 7.55
N ARG A 120 -18.08 1.21 8.86
CA ARG A 120 -18.98 2.16 9.52
C ARG A 120 -18.74 3.59 9.02
N LEU A 121 -17.47 4.03 9.01
CA LEU A 121 -17.12 5.36 8.50
C LEU A 121 -17.50 5.52 7.02
N LYS A 122 -17.34 4.47 6.20
CA LYS A 122 -17.76 4.50 4.80
C LYS A 122 -19.27 4.75 4.67
N SER A 123 -20.09 4.12 5.53
CA SER A 123 -21.55 4.32 5.47
C SER A 123 -22.03 5.64 6.06
N GLU A 124 -21.31 6.18 7.06
CA GLU A 124 -21.76 7.34 7.83
C GLU A 124 -21.14 8.68 7.37
N ASN A 125 -20.01 8.66 6.67
CA ASN A 125 -19.30 9.87 6.26
C ASN A 125 -19.09 9.89 4.74
N CYS A 126 -19.86 10.74 4.05
CA CYS A 126 -19.82 10.82 2.59
C CYS A 126 -18.51 11.39 2.03
N TYR A 127 -17.78 12.21 2.79
CA TYR A 127 -16.43 12.63 2.40
C TYR A 127 -15.45 11.48 2.49
N PHE A 128 -15.58 10.62 3.51
CA PHE A 128 -14.79 9.41 3.61
C PHE A 128 -15.13 8.39 2.51
N ASP A 129 -16.41 8.18 2.19
CA ASP A 129 -16.83 7.37 1.03
C ASP A 129 -16.22 7.90 -0.27
N ALA A 130 -16.30 9.21 -0.51
CA ALA A 130 -15.72 9.84 -1.69
C ALA A 130 -14.19 9.65 -1.76
N TRP A 131 -13.50 9.80 -0.62
CA TRP A 131 -12.06 9.62 -0.51
C TRP A 131 -11.63 8.16 -0.75
N LEU A 132 -12.40 7.19 -0.27
CA LEU A 132 -12.15 5.75 -0.48
C LEU A 132 -12.16 5.33 -1.96
N ARG A 133 -12.66 6.17 -2.88
CA ARG A 133 -12.57 5.92 -4.33
C ARG A 133 -11.17 6.13 -4.90
N PHE A 134 -10.28 6.76 -4.12
CA PHE A 134 -8.90 7.02 -4.49
C PHE A 134 -7.91 6.26 -3.61
N ALA A 135 -8.26 6.04 -2.34
CA ALA A 135 -7.39 5.38 -1.38
C ALA A 135 -7.20 3.89 -1.69
N ARG A 136 -5.94 3.47 -1.90
CA ARG A 136 -5.59 2.05 -2.07
C ARG A 136 -5.02 1.42 -0.80
N ALA A 137 -4.40 2.20 0.08
CA ALA A 137 -3.91 1.74 1.37
C ALA A 137 -4.46 2.64 2.50
N PRO A 138 -5.77 2.59 2.79
CA PRO A 138 -6.41 3.52 3.69
C PRO A 138 -6.01 3.24 5.15
N LEU A 139 -5.32 4.17 5.78
CA LEU A 139 -5.01 4.19 7.20
C LEU A 139 -5.98 5.11 7.94
N LEU A 140 -6.61 4.60 8.99
CA LEU A 140 -7.39 5.37 9.95
C LEU A 140 -6.62 5.49 11.27
N HIS A 141 -6.33 6.71 11.70
CA HIS A 141 -5.68 6.97 12.97
C HIS A 141 -6.15 8.30 13.56
N ALA A 142 -6.54 8.30 14.84
CA ALA A 142 -6.90 9.51 15.58
C ALA A 142 -7.89 10.47 14.87
N GLY A 143 -8.91 9.93 14.19
CA GLY A 143 -9.92 10.73 13.48
C GLY A 143 -9.47 11.29 12.12
N VAL A 144 -8.32 10.84 11.64
CA VAL A 144 -7.73 11.23 10.36
C VAL A 144 -7.65 10.00 9.44
N ALA A 145 -7.91 10.19 8.15
CA ALA A 145 -7.72 9.17 7.12
C ALA A 145 -6.60 9.54 6.16
N THR A 146 -5.71 8.60 5.83
CA THR A 146 -4.51 8.82 4.99
C THR A 146 -4.23 7.62 4.09
N ASP A 147 -3.80 7.81 2.84
CA ASP A 147 -3.32 6.71 1.98
C ASP A 147 -1.82 6.50 2.20
N LEU A 148 -1.46 5.36 2.81
CA LEU A 148 -0.09 5.06 3.25
C LEU A 148 0.89 4.85 2.09
N ARG A 149 0.42 4.73 0.84
CA ARG A 149 1.31 4.70 -0.33
C ARG A 149 2.16 5.96 -0.46
N PHE A 150 1.65 7.08 0.02
CA PHE A 150 2.34 8.36 -0.06
C PHE A 150 3.06 8.65 1.26
N SER A 151 4.28 9.15 1.16
CA SER A 151 5.09 9.50 2.34
C SER A 151 4.53 10.73 3.05
N SER A 152 4.51 10.70 4.37
CA SER A 152 4.41 11.91 5.19
C SER A 152 5.77 12.62 5.19
N GLY A 153 5.84 13.78 4.52
CA GLY A 153 6.99 14.69 4.65
C GLY A 153 6.77 15.69 5.79
N PRO A 154 7.64 16.71 5.92
CA PRO A 154 7.43 17.81 6.88
C PRO A 154 6.10 18.55 6.71
N ARG A 155 5.49 18.47 5.51
CA ARG A 155 4.17 19.05 5.19
C ARG A 155 3.00 18.07 5.37
N GLY A 156 3.25 16.89 5.95
CA GLY A 156 2.28 15.80 6.07
C GLY A 156 2.13 14.99 4.78
N ASN A 157 1.08 14.17 4.72
CA ASN A 157 0.68 13.40 3.54
C ASN A 157 -0.48 14.14 2.86
N PHE A 158 -0.35 14.42 1.55
CA PHE A 158 -1.34 15.21 0.81
C PHE A 158 -2.70 14.51 0.63
N THR A 159 -2.76 13.19 0.85
CA THR A 159 -4.00 12.43 0.81
C THR A 159 -4.77 12.47 2.13
N THR A 160 -4.18 13.07 3.15
CA THR A 160 -4.75 13.12 4.49
C THR A 160 -6.00 13.99 4.53
N ILE A 161 -7.08 13.45 5.11
CA ILE A 161 -8.30 14.18 5.40
C ILE A 161 -8.62 14.11 6.90
N ASP A 162 -9.02 15.23 7.48
CA ASP A 162 -9.56 15.30 8.84
C ASP A 162 -11.06 14.99 8.81
N LEU A 163 -11.47 13.87 9.40
CA LEU A 163 -12.87 13.43 9.39
C LEU A 163 -13.78 14.37 10.20
N ALA A 164 -13.24 15.05 11.21
CA ALA A 164 -14.01 16.00 12.03
C ALA A 164 -14.36 17.26 11.24
N ALA A 165 -13.44 17.74 10.39
CA ALA A 165 -13.64 18.92 9.55
C ALA A 165 -14.82 18.80 8.56
N PHE A 166 -15.30 17.58 8.29
CA PHE A 166 -16.38 17.31 7.35
C PHE A 166 -17.72 16.91 7.99
N ARG A 167 -17.80 16.69 9.31
CA ARG A 167 -19.03 16.16 9.96
C ARG A 167 -20.29 16.99 9.74
N GLN A 168 -20.15 18.30 9.58
CA GLN A 168 -21.28 19.23 9.40
C GLN A 168 -21.38 19.80 7.98
N ARG A 169 -20.60 19.26 7.03
CA ARG A 169 -20.61 19.75 5.65
C ARG A 169 -21.58 18.92 4.82
N ALA A 170 -22.29 19.59 3.91
CA ALA A 170 -23.07 18.90 2.89
C ALA A 170 -22.15 18.01 2.02
N CYS A 171 -22.66 16.86 1.60
CA CYS A 171 -21.88 15.91 0.82
C CYS A 171 -21.42 16.53 -0.53
N PRO A 172 -20.21 16.19 -1.00
CA PRO A 172 -19.70 16.71 -2.26
C PRO A 172 -20.63 16.28 -3.43
N PRO A 173 -21.12 17.22 -4.25
CA PRO A 173 -22.15 16.93 -5.26
C PRO A 173 -21.60 16.22 -6.51
N HIS A 174 -20.29 16.28 -6.76
CA HIS A 174 -19.65 15.80 -7.99
C HIS A 174 -18.58 14.75 -7.70
N VAL A 175 -18.95 13.69 -6.98
CA VAL A 175 -18.05 12.55 -6.72
C VAL A 175 -18.02 11.62 -7.94
N PRO A 176 -16.83 11.31 -8.51
CA PRO A 176 -16.71 10.34 -9.58
C PRO A 176 -17.27 8.97 -9.17
N ARG A 177 -17.98 8.30 -10.08
CA ARG A 177 -18.56 6.96 -9.84
C ARG A 177 -17.54 5.82 -9.99
N TRP A 178 -16.30 6.03 -9.58
CA TRP A 178 -15.25 5.01 -9.61
C TRP A 178 -15.53 3.92 -8.57
N GLY A 179 -15.22 2.67 -8.92
CA GLY A 179 -15.24 1.57 -7.95
C GLY A 179 -14.23 1.83 -6.82
N PHE A 180 -14.49 1.25 -5.65
CA PHE A 180 -13.53 1.33 -4.55
C PHE A 180 -12.32 0.44 -4.87
N PRO A 181 -11.09 0.97 -4.87
CA PRO A 181 -9.91 0.15 -5.09
C PRO A 181 -9.79 -0.98 -4.08
N ARG A 182 -10.33 -0.77 -2.88
CA ARG A 182 -10.35 -1.73 -1.76
C ARG A 182 -11.74 -2.25 -1.42
N ALA A 183 -12.57 -2.52 -2.43
CA ALA A 183 -13.86 -3.16 -2.21
C ALA A 183 -13.76 -4.45 -1.39
N ASP A 184 -12.64 -5.17 -1.51
CA ASP A 184 -12.27 -6.36 -0.74
C ASP A 184 -12.06 -6.13 0.78
N LEU A 185 -11.77 -4.90 1.23
CA LEU A 185 -11.80 -4.51 2.65
C LEU A 185 -13.19 -4.02 3.07
N LEU A 186 -13.88 -3.35 2.16
CA LEU A 186 -15.10 -2.59 2.46
C LEU A 186 -16.38 -3.43 2.42
N ILE A 187 -16.33 -4.61 1.81
CA ILE A 187 -17.43 -5.56 1.73
C ILE A 187 -17.03 -6.79 2.53
N ALA A 188 -17.84 -7.16 3.52
CA ALA A 188 -17.62 -8.40 4.25
C ALA A 188 -17.69 -9.59 3.28
N PRO A 189 -16.77 -10.57 3.37
CA PRO A 189 -16.85 -11.75 2.53
C PRO A 189 -18.18 -12.47 2.75
N ALA A 190 -18.76 -13.00 1.66
CA ALA A 190 -19.94 -13.86 1.76
C ALA A 190 -19.60 -15.05 2.67
N ARG A 191 -20.44 -15.29 3.68
CA ARG A 191 -20.32 -16.44 4.59
C ARG A 191 -20.70 -17.73 3.88
#